data_AF-A0A1F8C3P5-F1
#
_entry.id   AF-A0A1F8C3P5-F1
#
_cell.length_a   1.000
_cell.length_b   1.000
_cell.length_c   1.000
_cell.angle_alpha   90.00
_cell.angle_beta   90.00
_cell.angle_gamma   90.00
#
_symmetry.space_group_name_H-M   'P 1'
#
loop_
_entity.id
_entity.type
_entity.pdbx_description
1 polymer ?
#
loop_
_entity_poly.entity_id
_entity_poly.type
_entity_poly.pdbx_seq_one_letter_code
_entity_poly.pdbx_strand_id
1 'polypeptide(L)'
;MSSSILKRQHNKRVALIEEFKKTPVVQVACQKTGVSRATYYRWKKEDEAFSKAADEALEEGSSFVNDIAESQLLSAIKEQNMTAIIFWLKHHHKTYATRVEITTPNKQIEKLEPDQEEVVRRALELASLIPDAGKEEENGRSQNS
;
A
#
# COMPACT_ATOMS: atom_id res chain seq x y z
N MET A 1 26.71 28.62 -25.78
CA MET A 1 27.20 27.67 -24.75
C MET A 1 28.34 26.85 -25.35
N SER A 2 29.53 26.79 -24.74
CA SER A 2 30.69 26.05 -25.28
C SER A 2 30.47 24.53 -25.23
N SER A 3 30.81 23.81 -26.31
CA SER A 3 30.63 22.35 -26.46
C SER A 3 31.24 21.53 -25.30
N SER A 4 32.36 21.99 -24.76
CA SER A 4 33.04 21.37 -23.61
C SER A 4 32.18 21.36 -22.33
N ILE A 5 31.38 22.41 -22.11
CA ILE A 5 30.52 22.54 -20.93
C ILE A 5 29.36 21.54 -21.01
N LEU A 6 28.75 21.37 -22.18
CA LEU A 6 27.67 20.42 -22.40
C LEU A 6 28.14 18.99 -22.17
N LYS A 7 29.33 18.64 -22.70
CA LYS A 7 29.94 17.32 -22.48
C LYS A 7 30.18 17.05 -21.00
N ARG A 8 30.70 18.02 -20.24
CA ARG A 8 30.92 17.87 -18.80
C ARG A 8 29.61 17.68 -18.02
N GLN A 9 28.55 18.44 -18.36
CA GLN A 9 27.25 18.28 -17.71
C GLN A 9 26.63 16.91 -18.01
N HIS A 10 26.72 16.44 -19.26
CA HIS A 10 26.26 15.12 -19.65
C HIS A 10 26.98 14.03 -18.85
N ASN A 11 28.31 14.07 -18.77
CA ASN A 11 29.09 13.09 -18.01
C ASN A 11 28.70 13.07 -16.52
N LYS A 12 28.43 14.24 -15.92
CA LYS A 12 27.98 14.31 -14.52
C LYS A 12 26.59 13.71 -14.32
N ARG A 13 25.66 13.90 -15.26
CA ARG A 13 24.34 13.28 -15.23
C ARG A 13 24.43 11.76 -15.30
N VAL A 14 25.22 11.25 -16.24
CA VAL A 14 25.45 9.80 -16.39
C VAL A 14 26.10 9.22 -15.14
N ALA A 15 27.16 9.85 -14.62
CA ALA A 15 27.81 9.39 -13.40
C ALA A 15 26.87 9.37 -12.19
N LEU A 16 25.99 10.37 -12.06
CA LEU A 16 25.02 10.44 -10.97
C LEU A 16 23.96 9.33 -11.07
N ILE A 17 23.47 9.04 -12.28
CA ILE A 17 22.53 7.93 -12.53
C ILE A 17 23.18 6.59 -12.15
N GLU A 18 24.42 6.35 -12.59
CA GLU A 18 25.14 5.12 -12.25
C GLU A 18 25.44 4.99 -10.75
N GLU A 19 25.63 6.10 -10.04
CA GLU A 19 25.77 6.07 -8.59
C GLU A 19 24.45 5.79 -7.88
N PHE A 20 23.29 6.24 -8.41
CA PHE A 20 21.99 5.94 -7.81
C PHE A 20 21.67 4.44 -7.80
N LYS A 21 22.07 3.70 -8.85
CA LYS A 21 21.94 2.23 -8.91
C LYS A 21 22.70 1.49 -7.80
N LYS A 22 23.66 2.15 -7.15
CA LYS A 22 24.47 1.57 -6.06
C LYS A 22 24.12 2.16 -4.71
N THR A 23 23.85 3.46 -4.69
CA THR A 23 23.55 4.25 -3.50
C THR A 23 22.29 5.07 -3.76
N PRO A 24 21.09 4.55 -3.46
CA PRO A 24 19.80 5.23 -3.70
C PRO A 24 19.52 6.34 -2.67
N VAL A 25 20.56 7.09 -2.27
CA VAL A 25 20.49 8.20 -1.33
C VAL A 25 21.01 9.45 -2.02
N VAL A 26 20.09 10.36 -2.37
CA VAL A 26 20.37 11.54 -3.19
C VAL A 26 21.55 12.34 -2.68
N GLN A 27 21.61 12.60 -1.37
CA GLN A 27 22.70 13.35 -0.74
C GLN A 27 24.07 12.69 -0.96
N VAL A 28 24.16 11.38 -0.75
CA VAL A 28 25.42 10.63 -0.82
C VAL A 28 25.90 10.51 -2.27
N ALA A 29 24.99 10.18 -3.19
CA ALA A 29 25.32 10.08 -4.61
C ALA A 29 25.74 11.45 -5.20
N CYS A 30 25.05 12.53 -4.81
CA CYS A 30 25.44 13.90 -5.16
C CYS A 30 26.85 14.24 -4.67
N GLN A 31 27.17 13.90 -3.41
CA GLN A 31 28.50 14.13 -2.84
C GLN A 31 29.58 13.34 -3.59
N LYS A 32 29.36 12.05 -3.87
CA LYS A 32 30.32 11.18 -4.58
C LYS A 32 30.58 11.63 -6.01
N THR A 33 29.57 12.17 -6.69
CA THR A 33 29.69 12.61 -8.10
C THR A 33 30.04 14.09 -8.26
N GLY A 34 30.18 14.84 -7.16
CA GLY A 34 30.47 16.28 -7.19
C GLY A 34 29.34 17.09 -7.84
N VAL A 35 28.10 16.67 -7.64
CA VAL A 35 26.87 17.38 -8.06
C VAL A 35 26.18 17.92 -6.82
N SER A 36 25.74 19.18 -6.82
CA SER A 36 24.94 19.69 -5.70
C SER A 36 23.49 19.21 -5.82
N ARG A 37 22.80 18.99 -4.69
CA ARG A 37 21.36 18.63 -4.70
C ARG A 37 20.51 19.61 -5.50
N ALA A 38 20.78 20.92 -5.36
CA ALA A 38 20.10 21.95 -6.13
C ALA A 38 20.27 21.77 -7.64
N THR A 39 21.46 21.36 -8.08
CA THR A 39 21.72 21.07 -9.50
C THR A 39 20.97 19.82 -9.96
N TYR A 40 20.95 18.75 -9.16
CA TYR A 40 20.18 17.54 -9.45
C TYR A 40 18.68 17.86 -9.60
N TYR A 41 18.07 18.53 -8.62
CA TYR A 41 16.64 18.87 -8.67
C TYR A 41 16.31 19.82 -9.82
N ARG A 42 17.22 20.74 -10.16
CA ARG A 42 17.07 21.58 -11.35
C ARG A 42 17.05 20.73 -12.62
N TRP A 43 17.99 19.81 -12.80
CA TRP A 43 17.98 18.89 -13.95
C TRP A 43 16.73 18.03 -14.00
N LYS A 44 16.27 17.52 -12.85
CA LYS A 44 15.03 16.75 -12.76
C LYS A 44 13.81 17.56 -13.23
N LYS A 45 13.78 18.86 -12.96
CA LYS A 45 12.71 19.77 -13.41
C LYS A 45 12.81 20.16 -14.89
N GLU A 46 14.02 20.35 -15.39
CA GLU A 46 14.28 20.88 -16.74
C GLU A 46 14.34 19.80 -17.83
N ASP A 47 14.58 18.54 -17.46
CA ASP A 47 14.84 17.44 -18.38
C ASP A 47 14.07 16.19 -17.93
N GLU A 48 12.94 15.95 -18.59
CA GLU A 48 12.04 14.83 -18.27
C GLU A 48 12.69 13.46 -18.51
N ALA A 49 13.53 13.34 -19.55
CA ALA A 49 14.25 12.10 -19.83
C ALA A 49 15.26 11.79 -18.72
N PHE A 50 15.99 12.82 -18.24
CA PHE A 50 16.86 12.67 -17.07
C PHE A 50 16.08 12.34 -15.80
N SER A 51 14.91 12.96 -15.60
CA SER A 51 14.05 12.67 -14.44
C SER A 51 13.67 11.20 -14.40
N LYS A 52 13.17 10.66 -15.52
CA LYS A 52 12.77 9.25 -15.63
C LYS A 52 13.96 8.32 -15.38
N ALA A 53 15.10 8.57 -16.03
CA ALA A 53 16.29 7.74 -15.84
C ALA A 53 16.84 7.79 -14.41
N ALA A 54 16.75 8.93 -13.74
CA ALA A 54 17.15 9.06 -12.34
C ALA A 54 16.20 8.30 -11.40
N ASP A 55 14.89 8.37 -11.64
CA ASP A 55 13.90 7.66 -10.83
C ASP A 55 14.01 6.13 -11.02
N GLU A 56 14.19 5.66 -12.25
CA GLU A 56 14.47 4.24 -12.55
C GLU A 56 15.76 3.76 -11.86
N ALA A 57 16.84 4.55 -11.91
CA ALA A 57 18.10 4.19 -11.25
C ALA A 57 18.00 4.18 -9.73
N LEU A 58 17.16 5.03 -9.13
CA LEU A 58 16.90 5.02 -7.69
C LEU A 58 16.10 3.77 -7.28
N GLU A 59 15.14 3.34 -8.10
CA GLU A 59 14.38 2.10 -7.88
C GLU A 59 15.29 0.87 -7.99
N GLU A 60 16.12 0.80 -9.03
CA GLU A 60 17.14 -0.25 -9.20
C GLU A 60 18.10 -0.29 -7.99
N GLY A 61 18.60 0.88 -7.56
CA GLY A 61 19.46 0.97 -6.39
C GLY A 61 18.77 0.57 -5.08
N SER A 62 17.47 0.85 -4.94
CA SER A 62 16.69 0.40 -3.79
C SER A 62 16.60 -1.12 -3.74
N SER A 63 16.35 -1.77 -4.88
CA SER A 63 16.34 -3.23 -4.97
C SER A 63 17.71 -3.83 -4.61
N PHE A 64 18.80 -3.25 -5.12
CA PHE A 64 20.16 -3.68 -4.77
C PHE A 64 20.46 -3.56 -3.26
N VAL A 65 20.06 -2.46 -2.62
CA VAL A 65 20.22 -2.28 -1.17
C VAL A 65 19.35 -3.25 -0.38
N ASN A 66 18.15 -3.59 -0.87
CA ASN A 66 17.30 -4.60 -0.25
C ASN A 66 17.98 -5.98 -0.25
N ASP A 67 18.55 -6.41 -1.39
CA ASP A 67 19.29 -7.68 -1.47
C ASP A 67 20.45 -7.74 -0.46
N ILE A 68 21.18 -6.63 -0.32
CA ILE A 68 22.25 -6.50 0.69
C ILE A 68 21.65 -6.62 2.09
N ALA A 69 20.57 -5.90 2.38
CA ALA A 69 19.93 -5.92 3.70
C ALA A 69 19.42 -7.32 4.06
N GLU A 70 18.86 -8.06 3.10
CA GLU A 70 18.45 -9.45 3.28
C GLU A 70 19.65 -10.37 3.59
N SER A 71 20.75 -10.23 2.85
CA SER A 71 21.99 -10.98 3.13
C SER A 71 22.56 -10.67 4.52
N GLN A 72 22.55 -9.40 4.94
CA GLN A 72 22.97 -8.98 6.27
C GLN A 72 22.04 -9.54 7.36
N LEU A 73 20.74 -9.56 7.11
CA LEU A 73 19.75 -10.15 8.02
C LEU A 73 20.01 -11.64 8.23
N LEU A 74 20.23 -12.39 7.14
CA LEU A 74 20.59 -13.82 7.23
C LEU A 74 21.90 -14.05 7.98
N SER A 75 22.89 -13.19 7.78
CA SER A 75 24.17 -13.25 8.50
C SER A 75 23.96 -13.03 10.01
N ALA A 76 23.16 -12.03 10.39
CA ALA A 76 22.81 -11.77 11.78
C ALA A 76 22.03 -12.93 12.43
N ILE A 77 21.15 -13.60 11.68
CA ILE A 77 20.46 -14.81 12.13
C ILE A 77 21.46 -15.94 12.41
N LYS A 78 22.43 -16.16 11.50
CA LYS A 78 23.49 -17.16 11.68
C LYS A 78 24.34 -16.89 12.93
N GLU A 79 24.54 -15.62 13.25
CA GLU A 79 25.22 -15.14 14.47
C GLU A 79 24.32 -15.12 15.71
N GLN A 80 23.13 -15.74 15.65
CA GLN A 80 22.19 -15.87 16.77
C GLN A 80 21.67 -14.53 17.31
N ASN A 81 21.59 -13.49 16.47
CA ASN A 81 20.98 -12.22 16.85
C ASN A 81 19.46 -12.40 17.05
N MET A 82 18.99 -12.31 18.30
CA MET A 82 17.57 -12.53 18.62
C MET A 82 16.64 -11.51 17.99
N THR A 83 17.04 -10.26 17.87
CA THR A 83 16.22 -9.24 17.23
C THR A 83 15.98 -9.57 15.75
N ALA A 84 17.03 -10.00 15.05
CA ALA A 84 16.95 -10.44 13.65
C ALA A 84 16.04 -11.67 13.47
N ILE A 85 16.17 -12.66 14.35
CA ILE A 85 15.35 -13.89 14.33
C ILE A 85 13.88 -13.58 14.59
N ILE A 86 13.58 -12.77 15.62
CA ILE A 86 12.21 -12.34 15.93
C ILE A 86 11.63 -11.56 14.75
N PHE A 87 12.38 -10.62 14.18
CA PHE A 87 11.95 -9.84 13.03
C PHE A 87 11.62 -10.75 11.85
N TRP A 88 12.51 -11.69 11.49
CA TRP A 88 12.28 -12.62 10.40
C TRP A 88 11.00 -13.45 10.61
N LEU A 89 10.85 -14.07 11.77
CA LEU A 89 9.69 -14.90 12.09
C LEU A 89 8.37 -14.11 12.05
N LYS A 90 8.35 -12.89 12.59
CA LYS A 90 7.16 -12.02 12.57
C LYS A 90 6.67 -11.72 11.15
N HIS A 91 7.59 -11.56 10.19
CA HIS A 91 7.25 -11.17 8.82
C HIS A 91 7.09 -12.35 7.86
N HIS A 92 7.73 -13.49 8.11
CA HIS A 92 7.77 -14.63 7.18
C HIS A 92 7.00 -15.86 7.65
N HIS A 93 6.53 -15.89 8.90
CA HIS A 93 5.80 -17.04 9.44
C HIS A 93 4.47 -16.62 10.07
N LYS A 94 3.35 -17.03 9.45
CA LYS A 94 1.98 -16.63 9.82
C LYS A 94 1.65 -16.79 11.31
N THR A 95 2.16 -17.83 11.97
CA THR A 95 1.95 -18.07 13.41
C THR A 95 2.55 -16.99 14.31
N TYR A 96 3.62 -16.33 13.87
CA TYR A 96 4.31 -15.27 14.63
C TYR A 96 3.96 -13.87 14.12
N ALA A 97 3.16 -13.77 13.06
CA ALA A 97 2.68 -12.49 12.56
C ALA A 97 1.82 -11.81 13.62
N THR A 98 2.01 -10.51 13.79
CA THR A 98 1.23 -9.69 14.71
C THR A 98 -0.25 -9.77 14.33
N ARG A 99 -1.07 -10.40 15.18
CA ARG A 99 -2.53 -10.32 15.06
C ARG A 99 -3.00 -8.99 15.66
N VAL A 100 -3.71 -8.21 14.85
CA VAL A 100 -4.48 -7.07 15.35
C VAL A 100 -5.83 -7.63 15.80
N GLU A 101 -6.03 -7.70 17.11
CA GLU A 101 -7.35 -8.01 17.66
C GLU A 101 -8.24 -6.77 17.51
N ILE A 102 -9.24 -6.86 16.63
CA ILE A 102 -10.28 -5.84 16.53
C ILE A 102 -11.31 -6.16 17.60
N THR A 103 -11.17 -5.54 18.77
CA THR A 103 -12.23 -5.51 19.77
C THR A 103 -13.34 -4.61 19.24
N THR A 104 -14.25 -5.16 18.44
CA THR A 104 -15.52 -4.48 18.21
C THR A 104 -16.26 -4.49 19.54
N PRO A 105 -16.68 -3.34 20.10
CA PRO A 105 -17.59 -3.36 21.23
C PRO A 105 -18.79 -4.18 20.77
N ASN A 106 -19.07 -5.24 21.52
CA ASN A 106 -20.14 -6.18 21.26
C ASN A 106 -21.43 -5.36 21.25
N LYS A 107 -21.81 -4.85 20.07
CA LYS A 107 -23.04 -4.07 19.92
C LYS A 107 -24.10 -5.14 20.07
N GLN A 108 -24.62 -5.27 21.29
CA GLN A 108 -25.86 -6.01 21.51
C GLN A 108 -26.78 -5.52 20.42
N ILE A 109 -27.23 -6.45 19.57
CA ILE A 109 -28.19 -6.12 18.52
C ILE A 109 -29.39 -5.58 19.30
N GLU A 110 -29.52 -4.25 19.34
CA GLU A 110 -30.63 -3.60 20.00
C GLU A 110 -31.88 -4.15 19.35
N LYS A 111 -32.79 -4.69 20.17
CA LYS A 111 -34.07 -5.17 19.69
C LYS A 111 -34.72 -4.01 18.94
N LEU A 112 -35.15 -4.25 17.71
CA LEU A 112 -35.76 -3.22 16.90
C LEU A 112 -36.98 -2.66 17.65
N GLU A 113 -37.11 -1.34 17.67
CA GLU A 113 -38.33 -0.70 18.13
C GLU A 113 -39.48 -1.05 17.17
N PRO A 114 -40.74 -1.07 17.63
CA PRO A 114 -41.87 -1.56 16.84
C PRO A 114 -42.06 -0.86 15.48
N ASP A 115 -41.68 0.42 15.39
CA ASP A 115 -41.70 1.21 14.16
C ASP A 115 -40.60 0.77 13.16
N GLN A 116 -39.43 0.41 13.66
CA GLN A 116 -38.32 -0.09 12.85
C GLN A 116 -38.60 -1.50 12.32
N GLU A 117 -39.24 -2.35 13.14
CA GLU A 117 -39.69 -3.69 12.71
C GLU A 117 -40.67 -3.59 11.54
N GLU A 118 -41.62 -2.64 11.60
CA GLU A 118 -42.62 -2.44 10.55
C GLU A 118 -41.98 -2.01 9.21
N VAL A 119 -41.01 -1.09 9.26
CA VAL A 119 -40.29 -0.64 8.06
C VAL A 119 -39.48 -1.78 7.44
N VAL A 120 -38.81 -2.57 8.27
CA VAL A 120 -38.04 -3.75 7.80
C VAL A 120 -38.97 -4.80 7.22
N ARG A 121 -40.10 -5.09 7.89
CA ARG A 121 -41.12 -6.01 7.42
C ARG A 121 -41.67 -5.59 6.07
N ARG A 122 -41.99 -4.31 5.90
CA ARG A 122 -42.50 -3.78 4.64
C ARG A 122 -41.48 -3.87 3.52
N ALA A 123 -40.21 -3.62 3.81
CA ALA A 123 -39.14 -3.80 2.83
C ALA A 123 -38.96 -5.27 2.41
N LEU A 124 -39.10 -6.21 3.34
CA LEU A 124 -39.05 -7.65 3.07
C LEU A 124 -40.25 -8.14 2.25
N GLU A 125 -41.45 -7.62 2.50
CA GLU A 125 -42.66 -7.88 1.69
C GLU A 125 -42.48 -7.38 0.25
N LEU A 126 -41.98 -6.15 0.07
CA LEU A 126 -41.70 -5.57 -1.25
C LEU A 126 -40.62 -6.34 -2.01
N ALA A 127 -39.64 -6.89 -1.29
CA ALA A 127 -38.62 -7.77 -1.84
C ALA A 127 -39.12 -9.20 -2.11
N SER A 128 -40.40 -9.51 -1.82
CA SER A 128 -41.02 -10.83 -1.96
C SER A 128 -40.33 -11.94 -1.14
N LEU A 129 -39.64 -11.57 -0.05
CA LEU A 129 -38.96 -12.51 0.83
C LEU A 129 -39.89 -13.08 1.91
N ILE A 130 -41.03 -12.43 2.15
CA ILE A 130 -42.08 -12.87 3.08
C ILE A 130 -43.48 -12.63 2.48
N PRO A 131 -44.50 -13.42 2.85
CA PRO A 131 -45.85 -13.28 2.32
C PRO A 131 -46.53 -11.99 2.81
N ASP A 132 -47.25 -11.34 1.90
CA ASP A 132 -48.02 -10.12 2.14
C ASP A 132 -49.21 -10.42 3.07
N ALA A 133 -49.23 -9.80 4.24
CA ALA A 133 -50.24 -10.06 5.28
C ALA A 133 -51.65 -9.53 4.93
N GLY A 134 -51.82 -8.83 3.80
CA GLY A 134 -53.06 -8.17 3.41
C GLY A 134 -54.08 -8.97 2.57
N LYS A 135 -53.99 -10.30 2.46
CA LYS A 135 -54.84 -11.10 1.54
C LYS A 135 -55.65 -12.25 2.15
N GLU A 136 -56.12 -12.13 3.40
CA GLU A 136 -56.99 -13.18 4.00
C GLU A 136 -58.45 -12.78 4.28
N GLU A 137 -58.87 -11.54 4.05
CA GLU A 137 -60.27 -11.12 4.31
C GLU A 137 -61.06 -10.74 3.04
N GLU A 138 -61.10 -11.61 2.02
CA GLU A 138 -62.10 -11.42 0.94
C GLU A 138 -62.43 -12.73 0.20
N ASN A 139 -62.74 -13.82 0.91
CA ASN A 139 -63.40 -14.96 0.26
C ASN A 139 -64.38 -15.70 1.17
N GLY A 140 -65.30 -14.94 1.75
CA GLY A 140 -66.31 -15.46 2.68
C GLY A 140 -67.70 -14.86 2.49
N ARG A 141 -68.21 -14.70 1.25
CA ARG A 141 -69.64 -14.40 1.05
C ARG A 141 -70.15 -14.70 -0.37
N SER A 142 -70.71 -15.90 -0.56
CA SER A 142 -71.85 -16.28 -1.42
C SER A 142 -71.70 -17.74 -1.86
N GLN A 143 -72.70 -18.61 -1.83
CA GLN A 143 -74.09 -18.53 -1.38
C GLN A 143 -74.58 -19.98 -1.22
N ASN A 144 -75.53 -20.13 -0.30
CA ASN A 144 -76.38 -21.29 -0.07
C ASN A 144 -77.19 -21.66 -1.33
N SER A 145 -77.20 -22.93 -1.75
CA SER A 145 -78.36 -23.69 -2.28
C SER A 145 -77.98 -25.14 -2.57
#